data_AF-A0A1W9ZXZ3-F1
#
_entry.id   AF-A0A1W9ZXZ3-F1
#
_cell.length_a   1.000
_cell.length_b   1.000
_cell.length_c   1.000
_cell.angle_alpha   90.00
_cell.angle_beta   90.00
_cell.angle_gamma   90.00
#
_symmetry.space_group_name_H-M   'P 1'
#
loop_
_entity.id
_entity.type
_entity.pdbx_description
1 polymer ?
#
loop_
_entity_poly.entity_id
_entity_poly.type
_entity_poly.pdbx_seq_one_letter_code
_entity_poly.pdbx_strand_id
1 'polypeptide(L)'
;MTSPDMATILRNMKVPERMTGSQALRDFLLIYVDDEESLASPERLKQLNGLLILSHLEVVNALGAVEASIAEQHIENFRQQLNRKPLWRRWI
;
A
#
# COMPACT_ATOMS: atom_id res chain seq x y z
N MET A 1 4.03 29.58 12.52
CA MET A 1 4.32 28.71 11.36
C MET A 1 2.99 28.41 10.69
N THR A 2 2.79 28.84 9.46
CA THR A 2 1.56 28.56 8.69
C THR A 2 1.51 27.07 8.36
N SER A 3 0.43 26.41 8.74
CA SER A 3 0.18 25.02 8.32
C SER A 3 0.27 24.94 6.80
N PRO A 4 0.94 23.92 6.21
CA PRO A 4 0.93 23.74 4.78
C PRO A 4 -0.50 23.56 4.29
N ASP A 5 -0.82 24.23 3.19
CA ASP A 5 -2.10 24.11 2.50
C ASP A 5 -2.30 22.66 2.01
N MET A 6 -3.55 22.18 2.03
CA MET A 6 -3.90 20.79 1.72
C MET A 6 -3.45 20.40 0.30
N ALA A 7 -3.56 21.31 -0.67
CA ALA A 7 -3.10 21.05 -2.03
C ALA A 7 -1.59 20.80 -2.08
N THR A 8 -0.82 21.51 -1.23
CA THR A 8 0.63 21.33 -1.11
C THR A 8 0.96 19.98 -0.49
N ILE A 9 0.21 19.55 0.53
CA ILE A 9 0.39 18.23 1.16
C ILE A 9 0.14 17.12 0.13
N LEU A 10 -0.98 17.20 -0.59
CA LEU A 10 -1.37 16.19 -1.58
C LEU A 10 -0.36 16.11 -2.73
N ARG A 11 0.14 17.24 -3.26
CA ARG A 11 1.17 17.23 -4.32
C ARG A 11 2.49 16.58 -3.89
N ASN A 12 2.88 16.78 -2.63
CA ASN A 12 4.12 16.24 -2.08
C ASN A 12 3.97 14.80 -1.57
N MET A 13 2.74 14.27 -1.50
CA MET A 13 2.48 12.91 -1.08
C MET A 13 3.01 11.92 -2.11
N LYS A 14 4.00 11.12 -1.70
CA LYS A 14 4.54 10.02 -2.51
C LYS A 14 3.57 8.84 -2.45
N VAL A 15 3.01 8.51 -3.61
CA VAL A 15 2.21 7.30 -3.79
C VAL A 15 3.01 6.36 -4.70
N PRO A 16 3.26 5.09 -4.30
CA PRO A 16 3.95 4.13 -5.14
C PRO A 16 3.29 3.96 -6.51
N GLU A 17 4.08 3.75 -7.56
CA GLU A 17 3.59 3.68 -8.95
C GLU A 17 2.54 2.57 -9.16
N ARG A 18 2.63 1.49 -8.39
CA ARG A 18 1.75 0.32 -8.49
C ARG A 18 0.42 0.48 -7.74
N MET A 19 0.23 1.56 -6.97
CA MET A 19 -0.99 1.83 -6.19
C MET A 19 -1.88 2.82 -6.94
N THR A 20 -2.55 2.33 -7.99
CA THR A 20 -3.31 3.15 -8.93
C THR A 20 -4.59 3.73 -8.30
N GLY A 21 -5.23 3.00 -7.38
CA GLY A 21 -6.38 3.50 -6.61
C GLY A 21 -6.00 4.63 -5.68
N SER A 22 -4.85 4.53 -5.03
CA SER A 22 -4.28 5.56 -4.17
C SER A 22 -3.85 6.81 -4.96
N GLN A 23 -3.32 6.63 -6.17
CA GLN A 23 -3.03 7.74 -7.08
C GLN A 23 -4.31 8.45 -7.51
N ALA A 24 -5.32 7.69 -7.95
CA ALA A 24 -6.61 8.22 -8.35
C ALA A 24 -7.31 8.97 -7.20
N LEU A 25 -7.21 8.46 -5.96
CA LEU A 25 -7.71 9.15 -4.78
C LEU A 25 -7.01 10.50 -4.56
N ARG A 26 -5.67 10.52 -4.61
CA ARG A 26 -4.89 11.76 -4.45
C ARG A 26 -5.25 12.79 -5.51
N ASP A 27 -5.34 12.35 -6.77
CA ASP A 27 -5.64 13.23 -7.90
C ASP A 27 -7.08 13.75 -7.81
N PHE A 28 -8.04 12.92 -7.39
CA PHE A 28 -9.40 13.34 -7.10
C PHE A 28 -9.44 14.41 -6.01
N LEU A 29 -8.76 14.18 -4.88
CA LEU A 29 -8.70 15.16 -3.79
C LEU A 29 -8.04 16.48 -4.23
N LEU A 30 -7.02 16.42 -5.09
CA LEU A 30 -6.38 17.61 -5.65
C LEU A 30 -7.32 18.44 -6.54
N ILE A 31 -8.21 17.80 -7.28
CA ILE A 31 -9.19 18.50 -8.13
C ILE A 31 -10.18 19.31 -7.29
N TYR A 32 -10.58 18.79 -6.13
CA TYR A 32 -11.65 19.36 -5.30
C TYR A 32 -11.16 20.07 -4.04
N VAL A 33 -9.85 20.22 -3.86
CA VAL A 33 -9.26 20.75 -2.62
C VAL A 33 -9.73 22.18 -2.28
N ASP A 34 -10.01 22.99 -3.31
CA ASP A 34 -10.46 24.38 -3.16
C ASP A 34 -11.98 24.54 -3.43
N ASP A 35 -12.71 23.44 -3.67
CA ASP A 35 -14.13 23.44 -4.08
C ASP A 35 -14.95 22.42 -3.27
N GLU A 36 -15.13 22.71 -1.98
CA GLU A 36 -15.87 21.87 -1.03
C GLU A 36 -17.35 21.69 -1.41
N GLU A 37 -17.95 22.71 -2.05
CA GLU A 37 -19.36 22.69 -2.44
C GLU A 37 -19.62 21.69 -3.57
N SER A 38 -18.69 21.61 -4.54
CA SER A 38 -18.71 20.60 -5.60
C SER A 38 -18.45 19.19 -5.08
N LEU A 39 -17.57 19.05 -4.08
CA LEU A 39 -17.27 17.78 -3.41
C LEU A 39 -18.50 17.21 -2.67
N ALA A 40 -19.33 18.08 -2.08
CA ALA A 40 -20.53 17.69 -1.34
C ALA A 40 -21.64 17.07 -2.21
N SER A 41 -21.49 17.07 -3.54
CA SER A 41 -22.47 16.43 -4.42
C SER A 41 -22.54 14.90 -4.18
N PRO A 42 -23.74 14.29 -4.17
CA PRO A 42 -23.90 12.88 -3.84
C PRO A 42 -23.09 11.92 -4.73
N GLU A 43 -22.94 12.26 -6.00
CA GLU A 43 -22.16 11.47 -6.95
C GLU A 43 -20.66 11.53 -6.65
N ARG A 44 -20.15 12.71 -6.28
CA ARG A 44 -18.74 12.87 -5.89
C ARG A 44 -18.44 12.21 -4.56
N LEU A 45 -19.36 12.25 -3.61
CA LEU A 45 -19.23 11.49 -2.37
C LEU A 45 -19.17 9.98 -2.60
N LYS A 46 -19.98 9.43 -3.52
CA LYS A 46 -19.88 8.01 -3.92
C LYS A 46 -18.53 7.70 -4.55
N GLN A 47 -18.05 8.55 -5.46
CA GLN A 47 -16.74 8.38 -6.09
C GLN A 47 -15.61 8.43 -5.07
N LEU A 48 -15.63 9.42 -4.17
CA LEU A 48 -14.68 9.54 -3.07
C LEU A 48 -14.68 8.27 -2.19
N ASN A 49 -15.85 7.80 -1.79
CA ASN A 49 -15.96 6.57 -1.00
C ASN A 49 -15.40 5.35 -1.74
N GLY A 50 -15.68 5.22 -3.03
CA GLY A 50 -15.10 4.16 -3.86
C GLY A 50 -13.58 4.23 -3.92
N LEU A 51 -13.02 5.42 -4.13
CA LEU A 51 -11.57 5.65 -4.17
C LEU A 51 -10.90 5.38 -2.80
N LEU A 52 -11.56 5.75 -1.70
CA LEU A 52 -11.08 5.46 -0.34
C LEU A 52 -11.02 3.94 -0.09
N ILE A 53 -12.05 3.20 -0.48
CA ILE A 53 -12.09 1.74 -0.35
C ILE A 53 -10.99 1.10 -1.21
N LEU A 54 -10.85 1.51 -2.46
CA LEU A 54 -9.82 0.97 -3.36
C LEU A 54 -8.40 1.22 -2.82
N SER A 55 -8.11 2.47 -2.43
CA SER A 55 -6.83 2.86 -1.82
C SER A 55 -6.53 2.04 -0.56
N HIS A 56 -7.53 1.81 0.29
CA HIS A 56 -7.36 0.99 1.48
C HIS A 56 -7.05 -0.48 1.15
N LEU A 57 -7.77 -1.07 0.19
CA LEU A 57 -7.53 -2.46 -0.23
C LEU A 57 -6.15 -2.64 -0.86
N GLU A 58 -5.60 -1.65 -1.55
CA GLU A 58 -4.23 -1.69 -2.08
C GLU A 58 -3.19 -1.80 -0.97
N VAL A 59 -3.36 -1.02 0.12
CA VAL A 59 -2.46 -1.10 1.28
C VAL A 59 -2.54 -2.46 1.94
N VAL A 60 -3.76 -2.97 2.19
CA VAL A 60 -3.96 -4.30 2.79
C VAL A 60 -3.35 -5.39 1.92
N ASN A 61 -3.54 -5.32 0.60
CA ASN A 61 -2.97 -6.30 -0.33
C ASN A 61 -1.44 -6.24 -0.37
N ALA A 62 -0.86 -5.04 -0.36
CA ALA A 62 0.59 -4.87 -0.32
C ALA A 62 1.20 -5.46 0.97
N LEU A 63 0.55 -5.23 2.11
CA LEU A 63 0.96 -5.81 3.38
C LEU A 63 0.83 -7.34 3.37
N GLY A 64 -0.28 -7.87 2.87
CA GLY A 64 -0.49 -9.32 2.75
C GLY A 64 0.55 -9.98 1.84
N ALA A 65 0.96 -9.33 0.74
CA ALA A 65 2.02 -9.83 -0.12
C ALA A 65 3.39 -9.88 0.58
N VAL A 66 3.70 -8.86 1.40
CA VAL A 66 4.92 -8.83 2.21
C VAL A 66 4.90 -9.97 3.24
N GLU A 67 3.81 -10.13 3.98
CA GLU A 67 3.65 -11.21 4.96
C GLU A 67 3.80 -12.60 4.32
N ALA A 68 3.16 -12.82 3.17
CA ALA A 68 3.29 -14.07 2.41
C ALA A 68 4.74 -14.35 2.02
N SER A 69 5.45 -13.33 1.49
CA SER A 69 6.86 -13.50 1.10
C SER A 69 7.78 -13.86 2.27
N ILE A 70 7.54 -13.28 3.45
CA ILE A 70 8.31 -13.58 4.66
C ILE A 70 8.02 -15.00 5.13
N ALA A 71 6.75 -15.41 5.13
CA ALA A 71 6.35 -16.76 5.50
C ALA A 71 6.96 -17.82 4.56
N GLU A 72 6.95 -17.58 3.26
CA GLU A 72 7.58 -18.45 2.26
C GLU A 72 9.09 -18.55 2.48
N GLN A 73 9.77 -17.43 2.73
CA GLN A 73 11.21 -17.40 3.02
C GLN A 73 11.55 -18.18 4.30
N HIS A 74 10.72 -18.06 5.34
CA HIS A 74 10.89 -18.83 6.58
C HIS A 74 10.76 -20.34 6.35
N ILE A 75 9.76 -20.77 5.57
CA ILE A 75 9.56 -22.18 5.23
C ILE A 75 10.75 -22.72 4.43
N GLU A 76 11.23 -21.94 3.46
CA GLU A 76 12.37 -22.35 2.63
C GLU A 76 13.65 -22.47 3.46
N ASN A 77 13.93 -21.50 4.34
CA ASN A 77 15.06 -21.58 5.27
C ASN A 77 14.98 -22.80 6.18
N PHE A 78 13.79 -23.13 6.69
CA PHE A 78 13.57 -24.32 7.52
C PHE A 78 13.82 -25.61 6.74
N ARG A 79 13.34 -25.71 5.49
CA ARG A 79 13.61 -26.84 4.60
C ARG A 79 15.11 -27.01 4.34
N GLN A 80 15.82 -25.92 4.10
CA GLN A 80 17.27 -25.95 3.91
C GLN A 80 18.02 -26.44 5.15
N GLN A 81 17.58 -26.04 6.34
CA GLN A 81 18.15 -26.52 7.61
C GLN A 81 17.89 -28.02 7.83
N LEU A 82 16.69 -28.52 7.53
CA LEU A 82 16.38 -29.96 7.60
C LEU A 82 17.20 -30.79 6.61
N ASN A 83 17.41 -30.26 5.39
CA ASN A 83 18.18 -30.94 4.35
C ASN A 83 19.70 -30.84 4.54
N ARG A 84 20.19 -30.05 5.51
CA ARG A 84 21.61 -30.05 5.87
C ARG A 84 21.97 -31.37 6.55
N LYS A 85 22.61 -32.27 5.79
CA LYS A 85 23.21 -33.49 6.34
C LYS A 85 24.20 -33.11 7.45
N PRO A 86 24.16 -33.76 8.63
CA PRO A 86 25.18 -33.55 9.65
C PRO A 86 26.55 -33.99 9.09
N LEU A 87 27.52 -33.08 9.14
CA LEU A 87 28.89 -33.24 8.62
C LEU A 87 29.71 -34.37 9.32
N TRP A 88 29.12 -35.08 10.27
CA TRP A 88 29.75 -36.11 11.08
C TRP A 88 29.93 -37.47 10.39
N ARG A 89 29.49 -37.65 9.14
CA ARG A 89 29.63 -38.92 8.39
C ARG A 89 30.87 -39.02 7.50
N ARG A 90 31.90 -38.19 7.71
CA ARG A 90 33.15 -38.22 6.90
C ARG A 90 34.36 -38.86 7.61
N TRP A 91 34.17 -39.43 8.80
CA TRP A 91 35.23 -40.05 9.60
C TRP A 91 34.81 -41.42 10.18
N ILE A 92 34.28 -42.31 9.34
CA ILE A 92 34.25 -43.76 9.61
C ILE A 92 34.78 -44.45 8.37
#